data_AF-A0A077Z8R9-F1
#
_entry.id   AF-A0A077Z8R9-F1
#
_cell.length_a   1.000
_cell.length_b   1.000
_cell.length_c   1.000
_cell.angle_alpha   90.00
_cell.angle_beta   90.00
_cell.angle_gamma   90.00
#
_symmetry.space_group_name_H-M   'P 1'
#
loop_
_entity.id
_entity.type
_entity.pdbx_description
1 polymer ?
#
loop_
_entity_poly.entity_id
_entity_poly.type
_entity_poly.pdbx_seq_one_letter_code
_entity_poly.pdbx_strand_id
1 'polypeptide(L)'
;MGKKGNCSQPSTAPTAEPETPQPSVPTSLAVPTFLFTNPELWFARLDLFFRHRHVHDEETMFDLALSAMTEETFRTLCDFILTAGQQTAPFTVFKAICLDQPADGRVHRICQAITDEELAQAIHRPFSFAGYNS
;
A
#
# COMPACT_ATOMS: atom_id res chain seq x y z
N MET A 1 -40.02 71.32 -7.25
CA MET A 1 -39.99 69.84 -7.27
C MET A 1 -38.84 69.36 -6.39
N GLY A 2 -39.16 68.75 -5.26
CA GLY A 2 -38.18 68.30 -4.26
C GLY A 2 -37.45 67.04 -4.72
N LYS A 3 -36.12 67.04 -4.56
CA LYS A 3 -35.20 65.99 -4.99
C LYS A 3 -35.17 64.87 -3.93
N LYS A 4 -35.54 63.64 -4.33
CA LYS A 4 -35.48 62.42 -3.52
C LYS A 4 -34.05 62.17 -3.04
N GLY A 5 -33.85 62.15 -1.72
CA GLY A 5 -32.68 61.60 -1.06
C GLY A 5 -33.13 60.42 -0.20
N ASN A 6 -32.86 59.20 -0.66
CA ASN A 6 -33.02 57.98 0.12
C ASN A 6 -31.76 57.15 -0.10
N CYS A 7 -30.89 57.06 0.90
CA CYS A 7 -30.11 55.87 1.20
C CYS A 7 -29.32 56.05 2.50
N SER A 8 -29.22 54.95 3.25
CA SER A 8 -28.35 54.68 4.40
C SER A 8 -28.99 54.87 5.78
N GLN A 9 -29.71 53.84 6.23
CA GLN A 9 -29.60 53.43 7.63
C GLN A 9 -28.78 52.13 7.68
N PRO A 10 -27.65 52.11 8.39
CA PRO A 10 -26.88 50.90 8.66
C PRO A 10 -27.57 50.08 9.76
N SER A 11 -27.79 48.79 9.49
CA SER A 11 -28.33 47.83 10.45
C SER A 11 -27.23 47.34 11.39
N THR A 12 -27.48 47.50 12.68
CA THR A 12 -26.66 47.10 13.82
C THR A 12 -26.51 45.58 13.96
N ALA A 13 -25.40 45.17 14.59
CA ALA A 13 -24.83 43.84 14.83
C ALA A 13 -25.74 42.75 15.47
N PRO A 14 -25.25 41.49 15.56
CA PRO A 14 -24.66 41.07 16.84
C PRO A 14 -23.37 40.21 16.77
N THR A 15 -22.62 40.31 17.87
CA THR A 15 -21.47 39.53 18.37
C THR A 15 -21.80 38.07 18.71
N ALA A 16 -20.91 37.13 18.35
CA ALA A 16 -20.56 35.84 19.00
C ALA A 16 -19.68 35.06 17.99
N GLU A 17 -18.59 34.35 18.25
CA GLU A 17 -17.81 33.90 19.41
C GLU A 17 -16.44 33.39 18.84
N PRO A 18 -15.42 33.09 19.66
CA PRO A 18 -14.01 33.01 19.24
C PRO A 18 -13.72 31.85 18.28
N GLU A 19 -13.07 32.15 17.15
CA GLU A 19 -12.42 31.16 16.31
C GLU A 19 -11.43 30.36 17.17
N THR A 20 -11.81 29.14 17.52
CA THR A 20 -10.85 28.16 18.02
C THR A 20 -9.87 27.94 16.88
N PRO A 21 -8.54 28.12 17.08
CA PRO A 21 -7.59 27.98 15.98
C PRO A 21 -7.65 26.53 15.52
N GLN A 22 -8.31 26.26 14.38
CA GLN A 22 -8.09 25.00 13.69
C GLN A 22 -6.61 25.01 13.31
N PRO A 23 -5.80 24.04 13.75
CA PRO A 23 -4.47 23.85 13.19
C PRO A 23 -4.66 23.33 11.76
N SER A 24 -4.89 24.26 10.84
CA SER A 24 -5.00 24.05 9.41
C SER A 24 -3.59 23.92 8.83
N VAL A 25 -2.88 22.86 9.21
CA VAL A 25 -1.93 22.27 8.28
C VAL A 25 -2.75 21.32 7.42
N PRO A 26 -3.16 21.71 6.19
CA PRO A 26 -3.61 20.72 5.21
C PRO A 26 -2.40 19.85 4.90
N THR A 27 -2.20 18.82 5.72
CA THR A 27 -1.25 17.77 5.41
C THR A 27 -1.88 17.03 4.25
N SER A 28 -1.53 17.44 3.03
CA SER A 28 -1.85 16.65 1.83
C SER A 28 -1.09 15.34 1.98
N LEU A 29 -1.73 14.36 2.63
CA LEU A 29 -1.20 13.01 2.71
C LEU A 29 -1.08 12.48 1.28
N ALA A 30 0.14 12.22 0.81
CA ALA A 30 0.31 11.51 -0.44
C ALA A 30 -0.12 10.04 -0.26
N VAL A 31 -0.47 9.37 -1.36
CA VAL A 31 -0.69 7.92 -1.31
C VAL A 31 0.62 7.27 -0.85
N PRO A 32 0.61 6.39 0.18
CA PRO A 32 1.80 5.70 0.64
C PRO A 32 2.46 4.90 -0.48
N THR A 33 3.76 5.10 -0.73
CA THR A 33 4.54 4.33 -1.70
C THR A 33 4.54 2.83 -1.37
N PHE A 34 4.44 1.99 -2.40
CA PHE A 34 4.46 0.53 -2.26
C PHE A 34 5.73 0.00 -1.56
N LEU A 35 5.56 -0.92 -0.61
CA LEU A 35 6.66 -1.58 0.11
C LEU A 35 6.73 -3.06 -0.24
N PHE A 36 7.61 -3.43 -1.16
CA PHE A 36 7.83 -4.83 -1.55
C PHE A 36 8.36 -5.70 -0.39
N THR A 37 9.07 -5.11 0.57
CA THR A 37 9.63 -5.83 1.73
C THR A 37 8.60 -6.20 2.79
N ASN A 38 7.48 -5.47 2.85
CA ASN A 38 6.41 -5.73 3.81
C ASN A 38 5.07 -5.23 3.23
N PRO A 39 4.45 -6.02 2.34
CA PRO A 39 3.18 -5.65 1.71
C PRO A 39 2.06 -5.49 2.75
N GLU A 40 2.06 -6.29 3.82
CA GLU A 40 1.06 -6.21 4.91
C GLU A 40 1.08 -4.83 5.57
N LEU A 41 2.27 -4.33 5.92
CA LEU A 41 2.41 -2.99 6.48
C LEU A 41 1.95 -1.91 5.49
N TRP A 42 2.24 -2.08 4.20
CA TRP A 42 1.79 -1.13 3.18
C TRP A 42 0.25 -1.09 3.07
N PHE A 43 -0.41 -2.24 3.08
CA PHE A 43 -1.86 -2.30 3.10
C PHE A 43 -2.46 -1.67 4.36
N ALA A 44 -1.86 -1.88 5.54
CA ALA A 44 -2.31 -1.22 6.76
C ALA A 44 -2.20 0.31 6.66
N ARG A 45 -1.16 0.84 6.00
CA ARG A 45 -1.03 2.28 5.74
C ARG A 45 -2.05 2.78 4.73
N LEU A 46 -2.37 1.99 3.70
CA LEU A 46 -3.45 2.29 2.76
C LEU A 46 -4.81 2.34 3.45
N ASP A 47 -5.12 1.38 4.33
CA ASP A 47 -6.38 1.35 5.08
C ASP A 47 -6.55 2.64 5.92
N LEU A 48 -5.47 3.12 6.56
CA LEU A 48 -5.45 4.40 7.26
C LEU A 48 -5.66 5.60 6.31
N PHE A 49 -5.01 5.57 5.15
CA PHE A 49 -5.10 6.60 4.13
C PHE A 49 -6.53 6.73 3.57
N PHE A 50 -7.14 5.60 3.20
CA PHE A 50 -8.52 5.56 2.69
C PHE A 50 -9.52 6.05 3.71
N ARG A 51 -9.37 5.65 4.97
CA ARG A 51 -10.23 6.14 6.06
C ARG A 51 -10.12 7.65 6.27
N HIS A 52 -8.91 8.21 6.16
CA HIS A 52 -8.71 9.66 6.28
C HIS A 52 -9.24 10.44 5.07
N ARG A 53 -9.26 9.82 3.89
CA ARG A 53 -9.75 10.40 2.63
C ARG A 53 -11.20 10.06 2.31
N HIS A 54 -11.88 9.31 3.17
CA HIS A 54 -13.24 8.79 2.94
C HIS A 54 -13.38 8.03 1.63
N VAL A 55 -12.32 7.31 1.23
CA VAL A 55 -12.36 6.41 0.08
C VAL A 55 -12.95 5.09 0.56
N HIS A 56 -14.12 4.73 0.02
CA HIS A 56 -14.85 3.50 0.35
C HIS A 56 -15.14 2.65 -0.89
N ASP A 57 -14.90 3.20 -2.07
CA ASP A 57 -15.16 2.56 -3.34
C ASP A 57 -13.98 1.67 -3.73
N GLU A 58 -14.26 0.40 -4.04
CA GLU A 58 -13.24 -0.62 -4.35
C GLU A 58 -12.45 -0.26 -5.61
N GLU A 59 -13.10 0.30 -6.64
CA GLU A 59 -12.42 0.73 -7.87
C GLU A 59 -11.44 1.87 -7.57
N THR A 60 -11.89 2.87 -6.80
CA THR A 60 -11.08 4.00 -6.39
C THR A 60 -9.91 3.57 -5.48
N MET A 61 -10.16 2.65 -4.53
CA MET A 61 -9.09 2.08 -3.70
C MET A 61 -8.05 1.36 -4.55
N PHE A 62 -8.51 0.60 -5.54
CA PHE A 62 -7.64 -0.14 -6.45
C PHE A 62 -6.79 0.82 -7.29
N ASP A 63 -7.39 1.83 -7.93
CA ASP A 63 -6.67 2.83 -8.71
C ASP A 63 -5.63 3.59 -7.87
N LEU A 64 -5.99 3.97 -6.65
CA LEU A 64 -5.06 4.63 -5.73
C LEU A 64 -3.91 3.69 -5.32
N ALA A 65 -4.20 2.42 -5.05
CA ALA A 65 -3.18 1.43 -4.74
C ALA A 65 -2.21 1.23 -5.91
N LEU A 66 -2.71 1.19 -7.15
CA LEU A 66 -1.89 1.11 -8.36
C LEU A 66 -1.03 2.37 -8.55
N SER A 67 -1.57 3.55 -8.26
CA SER A 67 -0.83 4.82 -8.36
C SER A 67 0.38 4.91 -7.41
N ALA A 68 0.38 4.12 -6.35
CA ALA A 68 1.48 4.04 -5.39
C ALA A 68 2.61 3.08 -5.79
N MET A 69 2.44 2.35 -6.90
CA MET A 69 3.42 1.40 -7.42
C MET A 69 4.34 2.05 -8.45
N THR A 70 5.60 1.65 -8.43
CA THR A 70 6.55 1.97 -9.49
C THR A 70 6.31 1.07 -10.71
N GLU A 71 6.76 1.50 -11.90
CA GLU A 71 6.65 0.68 -13.12
C GLU A 71 7.30 -0.71 -12.96
N GLU A 72 8.39 -0.81 -12.20
CA GLU A 72 9.07 -2.07 -11.86
C GLU A 72 8.16 -3.01 -11.04
N THR A 73 7.48 -2.46 -10.03
CA THR A 73 6.53 -3.22 -9.21
C THR A 73 5.32 -3.64 -10.04
N PHE A 74 4.80 -2.71 -10.85
CA PHE A 74 3.67 -2.97 -11.72
C PHE A 74 3.96 -4.11 -12.69
N ARG A 75 5.16 -4.17 -13.27
CA ARG A 75 5.57 -5.28 -14.15
C ARG A 75 5.57 -6.63 -13.43
N THR A 76 6.02 -6.64 -12.17
CA THR A 76 6.07 -7.86 -11.35
C THR A 76 4.66 -8.34 -10.96
N LEU A 77 3.74 -7.41 -10.72
CA LEU A 77 2.37 -7.69 -10.29
C LEU A 77 1.35 -7.64 -11.44
N CYS A 78 1.77 -7.43 -12.69
CA CYS A 78 0.87 -7.14 -13.81
C CYS A 78 -0.19 -8.23 -14.01
N ASP A 79 0.23 -9.49 -13.98
CA ASP A 79 -0.68 -10.64 -14.13
C ASP A 79 -1.73 -10.67 -13.00
N PHE A 80 -1.31 -10.33 -11.78
CA PHE A 80 -2.18 -10.24 -10.61
C PHE A 80 -3.14 -9.04 -10.68
N ILE A 81 -2.66 -7.90 -11.17
CA ILE A 81 -3.45 -6.67 -11.36
C ILE A 81 -4.54 -6.91 -12.41
N LEU A 82 -4.19 -7.54 -13.53
CA LEU A 82 -5.16 -7.90 -14.58
C LEU A 82 -6.20 -8.91 -14.08
N THR A 83 -5.78 -9.87 -13.26
CA THR A 83 -6.68 -10.85 -12.64
C THR A 83 -7.63 -10.17 -11.66
N ALA A 84 -7.12 -9.29 -10.80
CA ALA A 84 -7.92 -8.57 -9.81
C ALA A 84 -8.91 -7.59 -10.46
N GLY A 85 -8.51 -6.90 -11.53
CA GLY A 85 -9.35 -5.93 -12.24
C GLY A 85 -10.59 -6.51 -12.92
N GLN A 86 -10.68 -7.83 -13.08
CA GLN A 86 -11.86 -8.51 -13.63
C GLN A 86 -12.89 -8.91 -12.54
N GLN A 87 -12.55 -8.70 -11.27
CA GLN A 87 -13.36 -9.13 -10.14
C GLN A 87 -14.28 -8.01 -9.65
N THR A 88 -15.34 -8.39 -8.92
CA THR A 88 -16.31 -7.44 -8.36
C THR A 88 -15.74 -6.55 -7.24
N ALA A 89 -14.63 -6.98 -6.63
CA ALA A 89 -13.92 -6.26 -5.57
C ALA A 89 -12.41 -6.27 -5.87
N PRO A 90 -11.97 -5.46 -6.85
CA PRO A 90 -10.61 -5.52 -7.37
C PRO A 90 -9.55 -5.24 -6.30
N PHE A 91 -9.77 -4.27 -5.42
CA PHE A 91 -8.82 -3.96 -4.34
C PHE A 91 -8.72 -5.10 -3.34
N THR A 92 -9.85 -5.65 -2.89
CA THR A 92 -9.87 -6.76 -1.95
C THR A 92 -9.19 -8.01 -2.52
N VAL A 93 -9.47 -8.36 -3.78
CA VAL A 93 -8.82 -9.50 -4.45
C VAL A 93 -7.33 -9.23 -4.65
N PHE A 94 -6.97 -8.04 -5.10
CA PHE A 94 -5.57 -7.64 -5.25
C PHE A 94 -4.79 -7.74 -3.94
N LYS A 95 -5.38 -7.30 -2.82
CA LYS A 95 -4.81 -7.44 -1.48
C LYS A 95 -4.56 -8.89 -1.11
N ALA A 96 -5.55 -9.77 -1.35
CA ALA A 96 -5.40 -11.19 -1.08
C ALA A 96 -4.26 -11.81 -1.91
N ILE A 97 -4.20 -11.52 -3.21
CA ILE A 97 -3.15 -12.03 -4.09
C ILE A 97 -1.76 -11.51 -3.69
N CYS A 98 -1.62 -10.22 -3.37
CA CYS A 98 -0.35 -9.64 -2.94
C CYS A 98 0.18 -10.22 -1.62
N LEU A 99 -0.72 -10.63 -0.73
CA LEU A 99 -0.37 -11.24 0.56
C LEU A 99 -0.10 -12.74 0.44
N ASP A 100 -0.79 -13.42 -0.48
CA ASP A 100 -0.56 -14.84 -0.78
C ASP A 100 0.67 -15.06 -1.67
N GLN A 101 1.03 -14.05 -2.47
CA GLN A 101 2.23 -14.09 -3.27
C GLN A 101 3.42 -14.35 -2.32
N PRO A 102 4.10 -15.51 -2.43
CA PRO A 102 5.36 -15.68 -1.74
C PRO A 102 6.23 -14.52 -2.23
N ALA A 103 6.92 -13.82 -1.33
CA ALA A 103 7.92 -12.83 -1.69
C ALA A 103 9.05 -13.53 -2.46
N ASP A 104 8.78 -13.91 -3.71
CA ASP A 104 9.59 -14.83 -4.48
C ASP A 104 10.72 -14.05 -5.13
N GLY A 105 11.89 -14.69 -5.13
CA GLY A 105 12.98 -14.37 -6.04
C GLY A 105 14.35 -14.23 -5.38
N ARG A 106 14.45 -13.66 -4.17
CA ARG A 106 15.78 -13.42 -3.54
C ARG A 106 15.98 -14.17 -2.22
N VAL A 107 15.04 -14.08 -1.29
CA VAL A 107 15.19 -14.77 -0.01
C VAL A 107 15.00 -16.28 -0.19
N HIS A 108 14.02 -16.71 -1.00
CA HIS A 108 13.87 -18.14 -1.32
C HIS A 108 15.11 -18.70 -2.02
N ARG A 109 15.72 -17.97 -2.96
CA ARG A 109 16.98 -18.41 -3.61
C ARG A 109 18.16 -18.46 -2.64
N ILE A 110 18.28 -17.52 -1.71
CA ILE A 110 19.34 -17.56 -0.68
C ILE A 110 19.11 -18.74 0.28
N CYS A 111 17.88 -18.96 0.78
CA CYS A 111 17.57 -20.09 1.63
C CYS A 111 17.77 -21.43 0.91
N GLN A 112 17.37 -21.52 -0.36
CA GLN A 112 17.55 -22.72 -1.17
C GLN A 112 19.02 -22.96 -1.49
N ALA A 113 19.81 -21.92 -1.81
CA ALA A 113 21.24 -22.04 -2.05
C ALA A 113 22.02 -22.46 -0.78
N ILE A 114 21.65 -21.93 0.40
CA ILE A 114 22.25 -22.38 1.67
C ILE A 114 21.91 -23.86 1.92
N THR A 115 20.67 -24.27 1.62
CA THR A 115 20.25 -25.67 1.79
C THR A 115 20.94 -26.61 0.78
N ASP A 116 21.12 -26.18 -0.47
CA ASP A 116 21.81 -26.96 -1.51
C ASP A 116 23.31 -27.09 -1.22
N GLU A 117 23.98 -26.06 -0.68
CA GLU A 117 25.38 -26.13 -0.27
C GLU A 117 25.57 -27.08 0.93
N GLU A 118 24.66 -27.05 1.91
CA GLU A 118 24.72 -27.94 3.08
C GLU A 118 24.39 -29.40 2.68
N LEU A 119 23.45 -29.60 1.74
CA LEU A 119 23.15 -30.91 1.17
C LEU A 119 24.31 -31.44 0.31
N ALA A 120 24.94 -30.59 -0.51
CA ALA A 120 26.09 -30.98 -1.33
C ALA A 120 27.29 -31.40 -0.47
N GLN A 121 27.52 -30.73 0.65
CA GLN A 121 28.57 -31.11 1.61
C GLN A 121 28.24 -32.42 2.36
N ALA A 122 26.96 -32.69 2.64
CA ALA A 122 26.54 -33.95 3.23
C ALA A 122 26.69 -35.14 2.26
N ILE A 123 26.40 -34.94 0.97
CA ILE A 123 26.50 -35.99 -0.06
C ILE A 123 27.97 -36.25 -0.44
N HIS A 124 28.85 -35.24 -0.36
CA HIS A 124 30.27 -35.40 -0.71
C HIS A 124 31.17 -35.88 0.45
N ARG A 125 30.61 -36.39 1.56
CA ARG A 125 31.43 -37.18 2.48
C ARG A 125 31.32 -38.66 2.08
N PRO A 126 32.23 -39.21 1.26
CA PRO A 126 32.27 -40.65 1.09
C PRO A 126 32.51 -41.24 2.48
N PHE A 127 31.52 -41.99 2.96
CA PHE A 127 31.70 -42.95 4.04
C PHE A 127 32.77 -43.93 3.57
N SER A 128 34.03 -43.59 3.80
CA SER A 128 35.15 -44.51 3.71
C SER A 128 35.06 -45.41 4.93
N PHE A 129 34.09 -46.33 4.91
CA PHE A 129 34.06 -47.49 5.77
C PHE A 129 34.83 -48.60 5.04
N ALA A 130 36.15 -48.51 5.07
CA ALA A 130 37.03 -49.62 4.74
C ALA A 130 36.92 -50.66 5.88
N GLY A 131 35.82 -51.42 5.85
CA GLY A 131 35.60 -52.58 6.70
C GLY A 131 36.34 -53.78 6.12
N TYR A 132 37.45 -54.12 6.76
CA TYR A 132 37.98 -55.47 7.02
C TYR A 132 37.30 -56.62 6.24
N ASN A 133 38.04 -57.21 5.30
CA ASN A 133 37.77 -58.57 4.87
C ASN A 133 38.83 -59.51 5.47
N SER A 134 38.33 -60.62 6.00
CA SER A 134 38.99 -61.64 6.84
C SER A 134 40.28 -62.22 6.28
#